data_AF-A0A939ZZZ6-F1
#
_entry.id   AF-A0A939ZZZ6-F1
#
_cell.length_a   1.000
_cell.length_b   1.000
_cell.length_c   1.000
_cell.angle_alpha   90.00
_cell.angle_beta   90.00
_cell.angle_gamma   90.00
#
_symmetry.space_group_name_H-M   'P 1'
#
loop_
_entity.id
_entity.type
_entity.pdbx_description
1 polymer ?
#
loop_
_entity_poly.entity_id
_entity_poly.type
_entity_poly.pdbx_seq_one_letter_code
_entity_poly.pdbx_strand_id
1 'polypeptide(L)'
;ILHAVVKGEVTVEGINAAMKAATNESFGYTEEKLVSSDIIGMKFGSLFDANQTMVSKMGDGNSLVQVVAWYDNENSYTSQMVRTIKYLAELK
;
A
#
# COMPACT_ATOMS: atom_id res chain seq x y z
N ILE A 1 -3.79 -7.95 4.06
CA ILE A 1 -4.03 -7.15 5.29
C ILE A 1 -2.78 -7.25 6.15
N LEU A 2 -2.29 -6.12 6.67
CA LEU A 2 -1.14 -6.06 7.58
C LEU A 2 -1.60 -5.49 8.93
N HIS A 3 -1.19 -6.13 10.02
CA HIS A 3 -1.31 -5.61 11.38
C HIS A 3 0.08 -5.34 11.95
N ALA A 4 0.29 -4.19 12.58
CA ALA A 4 1.57 -3.81 13.16
C ALA A 4 1.39 -2.99 14.45
N VAL A 5 2.33 -3.16 15.39
CA VAL A 5 2.49 -2.24 16.53
C VAL A 5 3.43 -1.12 16.10
N VAL A 6 2.92 0.11 16.09
CA VAL A 6 3.66 1.32 15.73
C VAL A 6 3.98 2.09 17.00
N LYS A 7 5.23 2.55 17.10
CA LYS A 7 5.70 3.32 18.25
C LYS A 7 4.96 4.65 18.36
N GLY A 8 4.42 4.93 19.55
CA GLY A 8 3.71 6.18 19.84
C GLY A 8 2.26 6.22 19.34
N GLU A 9 1.62 7.37 19.53
CA GLU A 9 0.27 7.64 19.03
C GLU A 9 0.33 8.08 17.56
N VAL A 10 -0.42 7.38 16.71
CA VAL A 10 -0.63 7.75 15.30
C VAL A 10 -2.12 7.89 15.01
N THR A 11 -2.46 8.57 13.91
CA THR A 11 -3.85 8.71 13.46
C THR A 11 -4.06 8.08 12.10
N VAL A 12 -5.32 7.75 11.79
CA VAL A 12 -5.71 7.24 10.46
C VAL A 12 -5.29 8.25 9.37
N GLU A 13 -5.53 9.53 9.60
CA GLU A 13 -5.19 10.62 8.68
C GLU A 13 -3.67 10.72 8.49
N GLY A 14 -2.89 10.58 9.56
CA GLY A 14 -1.43 10.62 9.50
C GLY A 14 -0.85 9.45 8.70
N ILE A 15 -1.39 8.25 8.89
CA ILE A 15 -1.00 7.06 8.12
C ILE A 15 -1.38 7.24 6.64
N ASN A 16 -2.62 7.63 6.37
CA ASN A 16 -3.11 7.80 5.00
C ASN A 16 -2.31 8.90 4.26
N ALA A 17 -1.99 10.01 4.93
CA ALA A 17 -1.14 11.06 4.36
C ALA A 17 0.29 10.55 4.06
N ALA A 18 0.89 9.77 4.96
CA ALA A 18 2.22 9.18 4.73
C ALA A 18 2.22 8.21 3.55
N MET A 19 1.19 7.37 3.44
CA MET A 19 1.03 6.44 2.32
C MET A 19 0.80 7.19 0.99
N LYS A 20 -0.05 8.22 0.99
CA LYS A 20 -0.30 9.08 -0.18
C LYS A 20 0.97 9.79 -0.64
N ALA A 21 1.82 10.24 0.29
CA ALA A 21 3.09 10.86 -0.03
C ALA A 21 4.13 9.90 -0.65
N ALA A 22 4.02 8.60 -0.37
CA ALA A 22 4.93 7.57 -0.89
C ALA A 22 4.56 7.05 -2.29
N THR A 23 3.49 7.57 -2.91
CA THR A 23 2.99 7.06 -4.20
C THR A 23 4.01 7.23 -5.32
N ASN A 24 4.08 6.23 -6.18
CA ASN A 24 4.95 6.20 -7.35
C ASN A 24 4.39 5.19 -8.38
N GLU A 25 5.14 4.88 -9.44
CA GLU A 25 4.67 3.94 -10.46
C GLU A 25 4.39 2.51 -9.95
N SER A 26 5.02 2.11 -8.86
CA SER A 26 4.84 0.80 -8.22
C SER A 26 3.80 0.83 -7.09
N PHE A 27 3.66 1.97 -6.41
CA PHE A 27 2.78 2.13 -5.25
C PHE A 27 1.68 3.15 -5.53
N GLY A 28 0.47 2.66 -5.75
CA GLY A 28 -0.72 3.47 -5.92
C GLY A 28 -1.42 3.76 -4.59
N TYR A 29 -2.32 4.73 -4.60
CA TYR A 29 -3.16 5.11 -3.47
C TYR A 29 -4.58 5.36 -3.96
N THR A 30 -5.59 4.84 -3.26
CA THR A 30 -7.00 5.09 -3.58
C THR A 30 -7.82 5.43 -2.33
N GLU A 31 -8.80 6.31 -2.54
CA GLU A 31 -9.88 6.63 -1.61
C GLU A 31 -11.23 6.13 -2.14
N GLU A 32 -11.25 5.45 -3.29
CA GLU A 32 -12.44 4.85 -3.89
C GLU A 32 -12.82 3.54 -3.19
N LYS A 33 -14.11 3.23 -3.13
CA LYS A 33 -14.64 1.99 -2.54
C LYS A 33 -14.59 0.86 -3.56
N LEU A 34 -13.38 0.38 -3.84
CA LEU A 34 -13.13 -0.66 -4.83
C LEU A 34 -13.38 -2.07 -4.27
N VAL A 35 -13.56 -3.01 -5.19
CA VAL A 35 -13.52 -4.46 -4.96
C VAL A 35 -12.47 -5.12 -5.88
N SER A 36 -12.29 -6.43 -5.75
CA SER A 36 -11.22 -7.15 -6.47
C SER A 36 -11.31 -7.08 -8.00
N SER A 37 -12.50 -6.96 -8.58
CA SER A 37 -12.64 -6.85 -10.04
C SER A 37 -12.08 -5.54 -10.60
N ASP A 38 -12.06 -4.48 -9.81
CA ASP A 38 -11.65 -3.14 -10.26
C ASP A 38 -10.14 -3.03 -10.46
N ILE A 39 -9.37 -3.95 -9.89
CA ILE A 39 -7.91 -3.94 -9.92
C ILE A 39 -7.31 -4.89 -10.96
N ILE A 40 -8.14 -5.67 -11.67
CA ILE A 40 -7.69 -6.60 -12.71
C ILE A 40 -6.99 -5.82 -13.83
N GLY A 41 -5.76 -6.20 -14.17
CA GLY A 41 -4.97 -5.57 -15.22
C GLY A 41 -4.29 -4.25 -14.80
N MET A 42 -4.34 -3.86 -13.53
CA MET A 42 -3.63 -2.66 -13.07
C MET A 42 -2.10 -2.85 -13.12
N LYS A 43 -1.36 -1.73 -13.24
CA LYS A 43 0.12 -1.74 -13.36
C LYS A 43 0.87 -1.31 -12.10
N PHE A 44 0.16 -0.88 -11.06
CA PHE A 44 0.76 -0.72 -9.73
C PHE A 44 1.14 -2.10 -9.20
N GLY A 45 2.29 -2.21 -8.55
CA GLY A 45 2.67 -3.40 -7.79
C GLY A 45 1.84 -3.58 -6.51
N SER A 46 1.37 -2.46 -5.94
CA SER A 46 0.49 -2.42 -4.79
C SER A 46 -0.35 -1.15 -4.82
N LEU A 47 -1.65 -1.24 -4.50
CA LEU A 47 -2.58 -0.13 -4.44
C LEU A 47 -3.13 -0.01 -3.02
N PHE A 48 -2.65 0.97 -2.25
CA PHE A 48 -3.10 1.21 -0.89
C PHE A 48 -4.56 1.69 -0.83
N ASP A 49 -5.37 1.08 0.03
CA ASP A 49 -6.78 1.42 0.22
C ASP A 49 -6.98 2.19 1.53
N ALA A 50 -7.14 3.51 1.40
CA ALA A 50 -7.25 4.42 2.53
C ALA A 50 -8.54 4.23 3.35
N ASN A 51 -9.56 3.56 2.78
CA ASN A 51 -10.83 3.30 3.46
C ASN A 51 -10.73 2.16 4.48
N GLN A 52 -9.65 1.38 4.46
CA GLN A 52 -9.48 0.19 5.31
C GLN A 52 -8.41 0.37 6.41
N THR A 53 -7.89 1.59 6.57
CA THR A 53 -6.95 1.93 7.64
C THR A 53 -7.67 1.95 8.98
N MET A 54 -7.12 1.26 9.97
CA MET A 54 -7.61 1.30 11.35
C MET A 54 -6.46 1.55 12.32
N VAL A 55 -6.75 2.29 13.40
CA VAL A 55 -5.82 2.55 14.49
C VAL A 55 -6.51 2.33 15.83
N SER A 56 -5.87 1.56 16.70
CA SER A 56 -6.29 1.34 18.08
C SER A 56 -5.17 1.72 19.04
N LYS A 57 -5.46 2.56 20.03
CA LYS A 57 -4.49 2.91 21.08
C LYS A 57 -4.20 1.70 21.97
N MET A 58 -2.95 1.49 22.33
CA MET A 58 -2.51 0.47 23.28
C MET A 58 -2.18 1.08 24.64
N GLY A 59 -2.24 0.28 25.71
CA GLY A 59 -2.01 0.73 27.09
C GLY A 59 -0.57 1.11 27.41
N ASP A 60 0.38 0.78 26.52
CA ASP A 60 1.82 1.06 26.65
C ASP A 60 2.25 2.34 25.91
N GLY A 61 1.29 3.13 25.40
CA GLY A 61 1.55 4.36 24.64
C GLY A 61 1.87 4.13 23.16
N ASN A 62 1.79 2.89 22.66
CA ASN A 62 1.91 2.56 21.24
C ASN A 62 0.54 2.46 20.57
N SER A 63 0.54 2.22 19.25
CA SER A 63 -0.67 2.07 18.45
C SER A 63 -0.67 0.74 17.71
N LEU A 64 -1.77 -0.02 17.79
CA LEU A 64 -2.04 -1.14 16.90
C LEU A 64 -2.66 -0.59 15.61
N VAL A 65 -1.99 -0.82 14.49
CA VAL A 65 -2.38 -0.32 13.18
C VAL A 65 -2.75 -1.48 12.26
N GLN A 66 -3.83 -1.30 11.50
CA GLN A 66 -4.19 -2.16 10.37
C GLN A 66 -4.13 -1.34 9.07
N VAL A 67 -3.47 -1.88 8.05
CA VAL A 67 -3.47 -1.32 6.70
C VAL A 67 -3.75 -2.40 5.65
N VAL A 68 -4.34 -1.99 4.53
CA VAL A 68 -4.73 -2.88 3.43
C VAL A 68 -4.27 -2.29 2.11
N ALA A 69 -3.80 -3.17 1.23
CA ALA A 69 -3.50 -2.82 -0.15
C ALA A 69 -3.96 -3.94 -1.08
N TRP A 70 -4.47 -3.54 -2.23
CA TRP A 70 -4.84 -4.41 -3.34
C TRP A 70 -3.60 -4.73 -4.19
N TYR A 71 -3.62 -5.89 -4.84
CA TYR A 71 -2.70 -6.23 -5.91
C TYR A 71 -3.38 -7.25 -6.83
N ASP A 72 -3.16 -7.11 -8.13
CA ASP A 72 -3.46 -8.15 -9.10
C ASP A 72 -2.27 -9.11 -9.09
N ASN A 73 -2.48 -10.34 -8.60
CA ASN A 73 -1.40 -11.32 -8.49
C ASN A 73 -0.75 -11.67 -9.83
N GLU A 74 -1.43 -11.45 -10.97
CA GLU A 74 -0.87 -11.65 -12.30
C GLU A 74 -0.19 -10.36 -12.79
N ASN A 75 -0.98 -9.29 -12.99
CA ASN A 75 -0.47 -8.12 -13.72
C ASN A 75 0.30 -7.12 -12.84
N SER A 76 -0.02 -6.99 -11.55
CA SER A 76 0.78 -6.17 -10.63
C SER A 76 2.18 -6.76 -10.46
N TYR A 77 2.27 -8.08 -10.25
CA TYR A 77 3.55 -8.78 -10.17
C TYR A 77 4.34 -8.68 -11.48
N THR A 78 3.69 -8.96 -12.62
CA THR A 78 4.34 -8.88 -13.95
C THR A 78 4.84 -7.47 -14.23
N SER A 79 4.09 -6.42 -13.87
CA SER A 79 4.51 -5.03 -14.04
C SER A 79 5.77 -4.71 -13.22
N GLN A 80 5.85 -5.18 -11.97
CA GLN A 80 7.06 -5.03 -11.15
C GLN A 80 8.24 -5.79 -11.74
N MET A 81 8.04 -7.02 -12.20
CA MET A 81 9.09 -7.83 -12.84
C MET A 81 9.67 -7.13 -14.08
N VAL A 82 8.81 -6.58 -14.95
CA VAL A 82 9.25 -5.85 -16.14
C VAL A 82 10.04 -4.59 -15.76
N ARG A 83 9.61 -3.83 -14.75
CA ARG A 83 10.38 -2.67 -14.24
C ARG A 83 11.77 -3.09 -13.75
N THR A 84 11.84 -4.17 -12.97
CA THR A 84 13.11 -4.71 -12.46
C THR A 84 14.04 -5.14 -13.59
N ILE A 85 13.55 -5.88 -14.59
CA ILE A 85 14.36 -6.35 -15.71
C ILE A 85 14.87 -5.17 -16.55
N LYS A 86 14.03 -4.16 -16.80
CA LYS A 86 14.45 -2.94 -17.51
C LYS A 86 15.57 -2.22 -16.77
N TYR A 87 15.39 -2.01 -15.46
CA TYR A 87 16.43 -1.40 -14.63
C TYR A 87 17.73 -2.23 -14.68
N LEU A 88 17.64 -3.54 -14.53
CA LEU A 88 18.80 -4.43 -14.57
C LEU A 88 19.55 -4.38 -15.91
N ALA A 89 18.83 -4.24 -17.02
CA ALA A 89 19.42 -4.15 -18.36
C ALA A 89 20.14 -2.82 -18.61
N GLU A 90 19.79 -1.76 -17.85
CA GLU A 90 20.40 -0.44 -17.92
C GLU A 90 21.56 -0.25 -16.94
N LEU A 91 21.70 -1.16 -15.94
CA LEU A 91 22.85 -1.19 -15.04
C LEU A 91 24.12 -1.56 -15.83
N LYS A 92 25.09 -0.66 -15.83
CA LYS A 92 26.44 -0.87 -16.37
C LYS A 92 27.40 -1.41 -15.32
#